data_AF-A0AA41BXT9-F1
#
_entry.id   AF-A0AA41BXT9-F1
#
_cell.length_a   1.000
_cell.length_b   1.000
_cell.length_c   1.000
_cell.angle_alpha   90.00
_cell.angle_beta   90.00
_cell.angle_gamma   90.00
#
_symmetry.space_group_name_H-M   'P 1'
#
loop_
_entity.id
_entity.type
_entity.pdbx_description
1 polymer ?
#
loop_
_entity_poly.entity_id
_entity_poly.type
_entity_poly.pdbx_seq_one_letter_code
_entity_poly.pdbx_strand_id
1 'polypeptide(L)'
;MADNIPVFKGTGIFIITERIYSRDAPNWHGLGATMLQIHKMVFQLSRKQDSYLDGAKVTSANVTLWQNIRILAGAELLQRDSAGAELEFFMEYSGSRFMATPVSGIDSKKIPSVLTKEYSLPTSEILAFGHDPLPNVNIYGRPDANFMMNDGGKGTPEAAAKYDKKTGQLIMVKPGHELSTLMNKLNKPRGHK
;
A
#
# COMPACT_ATOMS: atom_id res chain seq x y z
N MET A 1 5.83 11.63 -29.66
CA MET A 1 6.46 12.19 -28.45
C MET A 1 6.33 11.14 -27.36
N ALA A 2 7.32 10.26 -27.24
CA ALA A 2 7.38 9.28 -26.16
C ALA A 2 8.37 9.85 -25.14
N ASP A 3 7.87 10.72 -24.27
CA ASP A 3 8.64 11.06 -23.08
C ASP A 3 8.86 9.78 -22.29
N ASN A 4 10.13 9.54 -22.00
CA ASN A 4 10.64 8.34 -21.36
C ASN A 4 9.90 8.17 -20.03
N ILE A 5 8.99 7.20 -19.91
CA ILE A 5 8.40 6.88 -18.62
C ILE A 5 9.57 6.35 -17.77
N PRO A 6 9.98 7.05 -16.71
CA PRO A 6 11.07 6.59 -15.87
C PRO A 6 10.77 5.16 -15.39
N VAL A 7 11.71 4.25 -15.64
CA VAL A 7 11.55 2.85 -15.25
C VAL A 7 11.94 2.74 -13.80
N PHE A 8 11.04 2.23 -12.97
CA PHE A 8 11.27 2.02 -11.55
C PHE A 8 11.19 0.53 -11.23
N LYS A 9 12.12 0.06 -10.41
CA LYS A 9 12.13 -1.31 -9.90
C LYS A 9 11.83 -1.33 -8.41
N GLY A 10 10.79 -2.07 -8.05
CA GLY A 10 10.39 -2.26 -6.66
C GLY A 10 11.50 -2.89 -5.80
N THR A 11 11.78 -2.28 -4.64
CA THR A 11 12.82 -2.77 -3.71
C THR A 11 12.36 -3.96 -2.85
N GLY A 12 11.04 -4.13 -2.73
CA GLY A 12 10.39 -5.09 -1.83
C GLY A 12 10.09 -4.52 -0.44
N ILE A 13 10.40 -3.25 -0.20
CA ILE A 13 10.00 -2.51 1.00
C ILE A 13 8.68 -1.80 0.70
N PHE A 14 7.73 -1.93 1.60
CA PHE A 14 6.39 -1.36 1.50
C PHE A 14 6.05 -0.55 2.74
N ILE A 15 5.23 0.47 2.55
CA ILE A 15 4.50 1.17 3.60
C ILE A 15 3.03 0.82 3.41
N ILE A 16 2.42 0.27 4.45
CA ILE A 16 1.00 -0.07 4.48
C ILE A 16 0.35 0.92 5.43
N THR A 17 -0.74 1.54 4.99
CA THR A 17 -1.60 2.33 5.86
C THR A 17 -3.02 1.80 5.79
N GLU A 18 -3.67 1.70 6.95
CA GLU A 18 -5.06 1.30 7.05
C GLU A 18 -5.84 2.34 7.85
N ARG A 19 -7.02 2.71 7.32
CA ARG A 19 -7.96 3.62 7.95
C ARG A 19 -9.28 2.93 8.22
N ILE A 20 -9.87 3.23 9.37
CA ILE A 20 -11.17 2.66 9.77
C ILE A 20 -12.24 3.73 9.61
N TYR A 21 -13.25 3.45 8.80
CA TYR A 21 -14.45 4.25 8.69
C TYR A 21 -15.63 3.47 9.25
N SER A 22 -16.29 4.01 10.27
CA SER A 22 -17.59 3.49 10.69
C SER A 22 -18.60 3.74 9.57
N ARG A 23 -19.39 2.72 9.26
CA ARG A 23 -20.48 2.83 8.30
C ARG A 23 -21.81 2.59 9.00
N ASP A 24 -22.82 3.31 8.54
CA ASP A 24 -24.16 3.17 9.07
C ASP A 24 -24.67 1.76 8.76
N ALA A 25 -25.25 1.13 9.78
CA ALA A 25 -25.90 -0.15 9.70
C ALA A 25 -27.12 -0.10 10.64
N PRO A 26 -28.18 -0.89 10.37
CA PRO A 26 -29.36 -0.91 11.21
C PRO A 26 -29.00 -1.25 12.66
N ASN A 27 -29.04 -0.25 13.52
CA ASN A 27 -28.83 -0.38 14.95
C ASN A 27 -29.92 0.38 15.72
N TRP A 28 -30.28 -0.14 16.88
CA TRP A 28 -31.22 0.47 17.81
C TRP A 28 -30.57 0.52 19.18
N HIS A 29 -30.18 1.71 19.63
CA HIS A 29 -29.50 1.93 20.92
C HIS A 29 -28.29 1.00 21.16
N GLY A 30 -27.44 0.80 20.15
CA GLY A 30 -26.24 -0.04 20.25
C GLY A 30 -26.48 -1.54 20.05
N LEU A 31 -27.74 -1.95 19.84
CA LEU A 31 -28.11 -3.32 19.49
C LEU A 31 -28.43 -3.40 17.99
N GLY A 32 -27.74 -4.28 17.28
CA GLY A 32 -28.01 -4.50 15.85
C GLY A 32 -26.75 -4.70 15.04
N ALA A 33 -26.87 -4.52 13.73
CA ALA A 33 -25.75 -4.71 12.83
C ALA A 33 -24.74 -3.57 12.97
N THR A 34 -23.46 -3.90 12.84
CA THR A 34 -22.38 -2.91 12.72
C THR A 34 -21.59 -3.17 11.47
N MET A 35 -21.19 -2.11 10.78
CA MET A 35 -20.36 -2.19 9.59
C MET A 35 -19.16 -1.26 9.70
N LEU A 36 -17.98 -1.78 9.42
CA LEU A 36 -16.74 -1.03 9.35
C LEU A 36 -16.19 -1.12 7.93
N GLN A 37 -15.66 -0.04 7.41
CA GLN A 37 -14.85 -0.05 6.21
C GLN A 37 -13.39 0.12 6.60
N ILE A 38 -12.59 -0.86 6.23
CA ILE A 38 -11.13 -0.80 6.35
C ILE A 38 -10.57 -0.41 4.99
N HIS A 39 -10.07 0.81 4.90
CA HIS A 39 -9.43 1.34 3.70
C HIS A 39 -7.93 1.11 3.80
N LYS A 40 -7.37 0.32 2.88
CA LYS A 40 -5.95 -0.05 2.85
C LYS A 40 -5.28 0.66 1.68
N MET A 41 -4.15 1.28 1.96
CA MET A 41 -3.24 1.82 0.96
C MET A 41 -1.87 1.15 1.10
N VAL A 42 -1.25 0.83 -0.03
CA VAL A 42 0.08 0.21 -0.08
C VAL A 42 0.97 1.01 -0.99
N PHE A 43 2.08 1.50 -0.43
CA PHE A 43 3.12 2.22 -1.14
C PHE A 43 4.37 1.36 -1.21
N GLN A 44 4.92 1.15 -2.40
CA GLN A 44 6.17 0.45 -2.61
C GLN A 44 7.32 1.42 -2.79
N LEU A 45 8.41 1.21 -2.04
CA LEU A 45 9.67 1.89 -2.30
C LEU A 45 10.29 1.29 -3.56
N SER A 46 10.50 2.12 -4.56
CA SER A 46 11.07 1.73 -5.85
C SER A 46 12.33 2.53 -6.16
N ARG A 47 13.26 1.89 -6.85
CA ARG A 47 14.52 2.48 -7.28
C ARG A 47 14.46 2.80 -8.76
N LYS A 48 14.91 4.01 -9.12
CA LYS A 48 15.03 4.44 -10.51
C LYS A 48 16.06 3.57 -11.26
N GLN A 49 15.66 3.12 -12.44
CA GLN A 49 16.50 2.35 -13.34
C GLN A 49 16.76 3.11 -14.64
N ASP A 50 17.98 2.93 -15.15
CA ASP A 50 18.39 3.37 -16.46
C ASP A 50 18.29 2.20 -17.43
N SER A 51 17.72 2.45 -18.60
CA SER A 51 17.60 1.47 -19.69
C SER A 51 18.79 1.58 -20.64
N TYR A 52 19.32 0.45 -21.07
CA TYR A 52 20.44 0.35 -21.99
C TYR A 52 20.09 -0.56 -23.18
N LEU A 53 20.48 -0.14 -24.38
CA LEU A 53 20.37 -0.92 -25.61
C LEU A 53 21.71 -0.84 -26.34
N ASP A 54 22.23 -1.98 -26.79
CA ASP A 54 23.54 -2.08 -27.46
C ASP A 54 24.69 -1.46 -26.64
N GLY A 55 24.61 -1.53 -25.30
CA GLY A 55 25.62 -1.00 -24.39
C GLY A 55 25.55 0.51 -24.12
N ALA A 56 24.68 1.25 -24.82
CA ALA A 56 24.47 2.68 -24.60
C ALA A 56 23.21 2.94 -23.76
N LYS A 57 23.27 3.95 -22.88
CA LYS A 57 22.11 4.41 -22.09
C LYS A 57 21.08 5.03 -23.04
N VAL A 58 19.87 4.51 -23.03
CA VAL A 58 18.77 4.99 -23.86
C VAL A 58 17.90 5.96 -23.07
N THR A 59 17.72 7.14 -23.63
CA THR A 59 16.82 8.19 -23.19
C THR A 59 16.05 8.73 -24.39
N SER A 60 14.87 9.32 -24.16
CA SER A 60 14.09 9.93 -25.24
C SER A 60 14.86 11.01 -26.03
N ALA A 61 15.89 11.61 -25.41
CA ALA A 61 16.73 12.62 -26.02
C ALA A 61 17.90 12.09 -26.86
N ASN A 62 18.36 10.85 -26.64
CA ASN A 62 19.58 10.32 -27.25
C ASN A 62 19.36 9.03 -28.06
N VAL A 63 18.13 8.52 -28.13
CA VAL A 63 17.80 7.31 -28.86
C VAL A 63 17.88 7.54 -30.36
N THR A 64 18.59 6.66 -31.07
CA THR A 64 18.66 6.72 -32.54
C THR A 64 17.36 6.21 -33.17
N LEU A 65 17.09 6.59 -34.42
CA LEU A 65 15.92 6.11 -35.17
C LEU A 65 15.87 4.57 -35.23
N TRP A 66 17.02 3.92 -35.45
CA TRP A 66 17.10 2.47 -35.50
C TRP A 66 16.84 1.80 -34.15
N GLN A 67 17.39 2.37 -33.06
CA GLN A 67 17.10 1.88 -31.71
C GLN A 67 15.62 2.02 -31.36
N ASN A 68 14.95 3.10 -31.77
CA ASN A 68 13.51 3.25 -31.61
C ASN A 68 12.71 2.16 -32.33
N ILE A 69 13.07 1.85 -33.58
CA ILE A 69 12.41 0.77 -34.33
C ILE A 69 12.60 -0.57 -33.61
N ARG A 70 13.80 -0.86 -33.11
CA ARG A 70 14.08 -2.09 -32.35
C ARG A 70 13.28 -2.15 -31.05
N ILE A 71 13.18 -1.05 -30.31
CA ILE A 71 12.38 -0.97 -29.07
C ILE A 71 10.91 -1.23 -29.37
N LEU A 72 10.36 -0.60 -30.42
CA LEU A 72 8.98 -0.82 -30.86
C LEU A 72 8.72 -2.25 -31.33
N ALA A 73 9.74 -2.91 -31.90
CA ALA A 73 9.70 -4.31 -32.29
C ALA A 73 9.92 -5.29 -31.12
N GLY A 74 10.04 -4.80 -29.88
CA GLY A 74 10.16 -5.63 -28.68
C GLY A 74 11.60 -6.04 -28.30
N ALA A 75 12.61 -5.26 -28.70
CA ALA A 75 13.99 -5.52 -28.28
C ALA A 75 14.13 -5.47 -26.75
N GLU A 76 14.87 -6.43 -26.19
CA GLU A 76 15.16 -6.46 -24.76
C GLU A 76 16.07 -5.29 -24.35
N LEU A 77 15.61 -4.51 -23.38
CA LEU A 77 16.37 -3.43 -22.77
C LEU A 77 17.07 -3.94 -21.52
N LEU A 78 18.38 -3.73 -21.42
CA LEU A 78 19.13 -4.00 -20.20
C LEU A 78 18.85 -2.89 -19.19
N GLN A 79 18.16 -3.21 -18.10
CA GLN A 79 17.89 -2.27 -17.03
C GLN A 79 18.98 -2.36 -15.96
N ARG A 80 19.57 -1.22 -15.60
CA ARG A 80 20.55 -1.12 -14.50
C ARG A 80 20.16 -0.01 -13.55
N ASP A 81 20.61 -0.11 -12.31
CA ASP A 81 20.35 0.93 -11.32
C ASP A 81 21.01 2.25 -11.76
N SER A 82 20.24 3.34 -11.71
CA SER A 82 20.73 4.64 -12.16
C SER A 82 21.82 5.17 -11.22
N ALA A 83 22.85 5.80 -11.80
CA ALA A 83 23.89 6.49 -11.03
C ALA A 83 23.25 7.68 -10.28
N GLY A 84 23.02 7.50 -8.98
CA GLY A 84 22.28 8.44 -8.13
C GLY A 84 21.18 7.78 -7.29
N ALA A 85 20.74 6.57 -7.67
CA ALA A 85 19.84 5.68 -6.93
C ALA A 85 18.67 6.41 -6.23
N GLU A 86 17.96 7.27 -6.97
CA GLU A 86 16.74 7.91 -6.49
C GLU A 86 15.73 6.82 -6.08
N LEU A 87 15.29 6.92 -4.83
CA LEU A 87 14.30 6.05 -4.22
C LEU A 87 13.02 6.84 -4.04
N GLU A 88 11.93 6.33 -4.59
CA GLU A 88 10.62 6.97 -4.52
C GLU A 88 9.56 5.96 -4.10
N PHE A 89 8.52 6.45 -3.41
CA PHE A 89 7.36 5.64 -3.08
C PHE A 89 6.29 5.80 -4.15
N PHE A 90 5.85 4.68 -4.71
CA PHE A 90 4.70 4.62 -5.60
C PHE A 90 3.54 3.95 -4.88
N MET A 91 2.33 4.48 -5.06
CA MET A 91 1.12 3.81 -4.60
C MET A 91 0.84 2.64 -5.54
N GLU A 92 0.91 1.42 -5.03
CA GLU A 92 0.62 0.19 -5.78
C GLU A 92 -0.84 -0.23 -5.62
N TYR A 93 -1.43 0.05 -4.45
CA TYR A 93 -2.81 -0.31 -4.16
C TYR A 93 -3.49 0.72 -3.26
N SER A 94 -4.76 0.97 -3.54
CA SER A 94 -5.67 1.68 -2.65
C SER A 94 -7.07 1.10 -2.80
N GLY A 95 -7.60 0.48 -1.74
CA GLY A 95 -8.88 -0.22 -1.82
C GLY A 95 -9.55 -0.37 -0.46
N SER A 96 -10.78 -0.88 -0.46
CA SER A 96 -11.61 -0.97 0.74
C SER A 96 -12.21 -2.36 0.91
N ARG A 97 -12.14 -2.86 2.14
CA ARG A 97 -12.86 -4.06 2.58
C ARG A 97 -13.88 -3.68 3.63
N PHE A 98 -15.06 -4.26 3.56
CA PHE A 98 -16.10 -4.04 4.56
C PHE A 98 -16.12 -5.21 5.53
N MET A 99 -16.20 -4.90 6.81
CA MET A 99 -16.40 -5.84 7.90
C MET A 99 -17.81 -5.64 8.44
N ALA A 100 -18.58 -6.70 8.56
CA ALA A 100 -19.95 -6.66 9.07
C ALA A 100 -20.10 -7.61 10.24
N THR A 101 -20.73 -7.14 11.31
CA THR A 101 -21.18 -7.97 12.43
C THR A 101 -22.71 -7.91 12.45
N PRO A 102 -23.43 -9.03 12.23
CA PRO A 102 -24.89 -9.02 12.15
C PRO A 102 -25.59 -8.54 13.42
N VAL A 103 -25.08 -8.93 14.59
CA VAL A 103 -25.60 -8.58 15.91
C VAL A 103 -24.45 -8.22 16.83
N SER A 104 -24.31 -6.93 17.12
CA SER A 104 -23.40 -6.36 18.10
C SER A 104 -24.17 -5.83 19.32
N GLY A 105 -23.46 -5.63 20.44
CA GLY A 105 -24.02 -5.07 21.68
C GLY A 105 -24.74 -6.05 22.60
N ILE A 106 -24.80 -7.34 22.26
CA ILE A 106 -25.34 -8.40 23.13
C ILE A 106 -24.24 -9.42 23.45
N ASP A 107 -23.76 -9.41 24.68
CA ASP A 107 -22.91 -10.50 25.19
C ASP A 107 -23.79 -11.58 25.81
N SER A 108 -24.20 -12.55 24.99
CA SER A 108 -24.99 -13.69 25.44
C SER A 108 -24.41 -14.96 24.85
N LYS A 109 -23.97 -15.87 25.72
CA LYS A 109 -23.54 -17.23 25.37
C LYS A 109 -24.64 -18.04 24.66
N LYS A 110 -25.88 -17.56 24.64
CA LYS A 110 -27.03 -18.20 23.97
C LYS A 110 -27.18 -17.79 22.50
N ILE A 111 -26.49 -16.74 22.05
CA ILE A 111 -26.56 -16.31 20.65
C ILE A 111 -25.52 -17.11 19.84
N PRO A 112 -25.92 -17.71 18.70
CA PRO A 112 -24.96 -18.38 17.82
C PRO A 112 -23.82 -17.45 17.43
N SER A 113 -22.58 -17.93 17.53
CA SER A 113 -21.40 -17.11 17.22
C SER A 113 -21.39 -16.59 15.78
N VAL A 114 -22.19 -17.18 14.89
CA VAL A 114 -22.34 -16.74 13.51
C VAL A 114 -22.97 -15.34 13.40
N LEU A 115 -23.73 -14.92 14.40
CA LEU A 115 -24.39 -13.61 14.43
C LEU A 115 -23.55 -12.55 15.14
N THR A 116 -22.65 -12.95 16.04
CA THR A 116 -21.87 -12.04 16.88
C THR A 116 -20.42 -11.87 16.43
N LYS A 117 -19.95 -12.68 15.47
CA LYS A 117 -18.63 -12.54 14.88
C LYS A 117 -18.63 -11.51 13.75
N GLU A 118 -17.47 -10.90 13.57
CA GLU A 118 -17.19 -10.01 12.45
C GLU A 118 -16.81 -10.82 11.19
N TYR A 119 -17.37 -10.43 10.05
CA TYR A 119 -17.15 -11.07 8.74
C TYR A 119 -16.67 -10.06 7.72
N SER A 120 -15.66 -10.44 6.93
CA SER A 120 -15.26 -9.67 5.75
C SER A 120 -16.25 -9.93 4.61
N LEU A 121 -16.77 -8.86 4.02
CA LEU A 121 -17.55 -8.91 2.80
C LEU A 121 -16.61 -8.95 1.57
N PRO A 122 -16.96 -9.68 0.50
CA PRO A 122 -16.15 -9.80 -0.70
C PRO A 122 -16.28 -8.55 -1.58
N THR A 123 -15.64 -7.45 -1.18
CA THR A 123 -15.74 -6.15 -1.86
C THR A 123 -14.39 -5.56 -2.29
N SER A 124 -13.30 -6.26 -2.00
CA SER A 124 -11.92 -5.74 -2.01
C SER A 124 -11.41 -5.22 -3.36
N GLU A 125 -12.12 -5.49 -4.45
CA GLU A 125 -11.71 -5.15 -5.81
C GLU A 125 -12.68 -4.24 -6.58
N ILE A 126 -13.89 -3.97 -6.06
CA ILE A 126 -14.93 -3.26 -6.83
C ILE A 126 -14.59 -1.77 -7.02
N LEU A 127 -13.81 -1.18 -6.10
CA LEU A 127 -13.41 0.23 -6.10
C LEU A 127 -11.94 0.38 -5.67
N ALA A 128 -11.07 -0.46 -6.21
CA ALA A 128 -9.64 -0.43 -5.92
C ALA A 128 -8.85 0.25 -7.03
N PHE A 129 -7.86 1.06 -6.65
CA PHE A 129 -6.77 1.46 -7.52
C PHE A 129 -5.68 0.38 -7.45
N GLY A 130 -5.26 -0.14 -8.61
CA GLY A 130 -4.22 -1.16 -8.71
C GLY A 130 -4.65 -2.54 -8.20
N HIS A 131 -3.70 -3.46 -8.14
CA HIS A 131 -3.87 -4.80 -7.56
C HIS A 131 -3.09 -4.88 -6.26
N ASP A 132 -3.68 -5.40 -5.18
CA ASP A 132 -3.01 -5.46 -3.88
C ASP A 132 -1.75 -6.34 -3.96
N PRO A 133 -0.54 -5.78 -3.84
CA PRO A 133 0.68 -6.58 -3.88
C PRO A 133 0.87 -7.42 -2.60
N LEU A 134 0.07 -7.18 -1.56
CA LEU A 134 0.17 -7.76 -0.23
C LEU A 134 -1.21 -8.16 0.34
N PRO A 135 -2.01 -9.01 -0.32
CA PRO A 135 -3.40 -9.30 0.06
C PRO A 135 -3.53 -9.95 1.45
N ASN A 136 -2.49 -10.70 1.87
CA ASN A 136 -2.46 -11.41 3.15
C ASN A 136 -1.84 -10.59 4.29
N VAL A 137 -1.34 -9.38 4.03
CA VAL A 137 -0.73 -8.52 5.04
C VAL A 137 -1.69 -7.39 5.38
N ASN A 138 -2.31 -7.48 6.56
CA ASN A 138 -3.27 -6.49 7.04
C ASN A 138 -2.87 -6.01 8.44
N ILE A 139 -3.19 -4.76 8.76
CA ILE A 139 -2.95 -4.15 10.07
C ILE A 139 -4.14 -4.38 10.99
N TYR A 140 -5.35 -4.16 10.48
CA TYR A 140 -6.61 -4.39 11.19
C TYR A 140 -6.81 -5.88 11.50
N GLY A 141 -7.18 -6.16 12.75
CA GLY A 141 -7.30 -7.52 13.31
C GLY A 141 -6.01 -8.03 13.98
N ARG A 142 -4.90 -7.28 13.91
CA ARG A 142 -3.67 -7.65 14.62
C ARG A 142 -3.68 -7.16 16.07
N PRO A 143 -3.15 -7.95 17.02
CA PRO A 143 -3.11 -7.57 18.44
C PRO A 143 -2.08 -6.48 18.77
N ASP A 144 -1.06 -6.31 17.93
CA ASP A 144 0.02 -5.33 18.08
C ASP A 144 -0.26 -4.00 17.34
N ALA A 145 -1.39 -3.89 16.64
CA ALA A 145 -1.76 -2.72 15.87
C ALA A 145 -2.52 -1.69 16.71
N ASN A 146 -2.13 -0.42 16.60
CA ASN A 146 -2.81 0.70 17.24
C ASN A 146 -3.31 1.68 16.18
N PHE A 147 -4.63 1.87 16.11
CA PHE A 147 -5.26 2.88 15.27
C PHE A 147 -5.36 4.19 16.03
N MET A 148 -4.67 5.21 15.51
CA MET A 148 -4.57 6.52 16.14
C MET A 148 -5.48 7.52 15.44
N MET A 149 -6.22 8.31 16.22
CA MET A 149 -6.99 9.44 15.71
C MET A 149 -6.18 10.73 15.92
N ASN A 150 -5.95 11.48 14.83
CA ASN A 150 -5.31 12.79 14.90
C ASN A 150 -6.34 13.90 15.21
N ASP A 151 -5.87 15.14 15.30
CA ASP A 151 -6.70 16.36 15.43
C ASP A 151 -7.65 16.34 16.64
N GLY A 152 -7.16 15.83 17.77
CA GLY A 152 -7.94 15.77 19.02
C GLY A 152 -9.14 14.82 18.93
N GLY A 153 -9.04 13.75 18.14
CA GLY A 153 -10.11 12.76 17.98
C GLY A 153 -11.10 13.05 16.86
N LYS A 154 -10.84 14.07 16.02
CA LYS A 154 -11.65 14.39 14.84
C LYS A 154 -11.17 13.68 13.57
N GLY A 155 -9.91 13.24 13.55
CA GLY A 155 -9.34 12.51 12.42
C GLY A 155 -9.89 11.10 12.30
N THR A 156 -9.80 10.52 11.11
CA THR A 156 -10.08 9.10 10.91
C THR A 156 -9.04 8.25 11.63
N PRO A 157 -9.43 7.20 12.39
CA PRO A 157 -8.48 6.26 12.97
C PRO A 157 -7.58 5.66 11.89
N GLU A 158 -6.27 5.84 12.03
CA GLU A 158 -5.26 5.39 11.06
C GLU A 158 -4.18 4.57 11.77
N ALA A 159 -3.73 3.51 11.13
CA ALA A 159 -2.55 2.75 11.52
C ALA A 159 -1.61 2.62 10.31
N ALA A 160 -0.31 2.60 10.57
CA ALA A 160 0.70 2.47 9.53
C ALA A 160 1.75 1.42 9.92
N ALA A 161 2.33 0.77 8.93
CA ALA A 161 3.39 -0.19 9.13
C ALA A 161 4.37 -0.19 7.96
N LYS A 162 5.64 -0.47 8.26
CA LYS A 162 6.66 -0.81 7.28
C LYS A 162 6.70 -2.31 7.12
N TYR A 163 6.57 -2.79 5.90
CA TYR A 163 6.69 -4.20 5.56
C TYR A 163 7.91 -4.45 4.68
N ASP A 164 8.67 -5.50 4.97
CA ASP A 164 9.76 -5.98 4.11
C ASP A 164 9.38 -7.36 3.56
N LYS A 165 9.17 -7.44 2.24
CA LYS A 165 8.76 -8.67 1.56
C LYS A 165 9.83 -9.76 1.59
N LYS A 166 11.11 -9.41 1.75
CA LYS A 166 12.21 -10.39 1.80
C LYS A 166 12.28 -11.08 3.15
N THR A 167 12.05 -10.33 4.23
CA THR A 167 12.13 -10.85 5.61
C THR A 167 10.76 -11.25 6.16
N GLY A 168 9.67 -10.80 5.53
CA GLY A 168 8.31 -10.94 6.05
C GLY A 168 8.03 -10.05 7.27
N GLN A 169 8.95 -9.15 7.63
CA GLN A 169 8.84 -8.36 8.84
C GLN A 169 7.86 -7.20 8.65
N LEU A 170 6.86 -7.12 9.52
CA LEU A 170 5.93 -5.99 9.64
C LEU A 170 6.24 -5.21 10.92
N ILE A 171 6.63 -3.95 10.78
CA ILE A 171 6.96 -3.07 11.90
C ILE A 171 5.92 -1.95 11.95
N MET A 172 5.18 -1.84 13.05
CA MET A 172 4.20 -0.76 13.25
C MET A 172 4.89 0.59 13.38
N VAL A 173 4.28 1.63 12.80
CA VAL A 173 4.81 3.00 12.75
C VAL A 173 3.68 3.95 13.09
N LYS A 174 3.95 4.97 13.91
CA LYS A 174 2.92 5.96 14.26
C LYS A 174 2.64 6.90 13.06
N PRO A 175 1.41 6.93 12.50
CA PRO A 175 1.11 7.69 11.28
C PRO A 175 1.39 9.19 11.42
N GLY A 176 0.95 9.82 12.51
CA GLY A 176 1.04 11.27 12.70
C GLY A 176 2.44 11.82 13.03
N HIS A 177 3.37 10.97 13.49
CA HIS A 177 4.67 11.43 14.00
C HIS A 177 5.87 10.81 13.27
N GLU A 178 5.80 9.53 12.96
CA GLU A 178 6.96 8.75 12.53
C GLU A 178 6.92 8.43 11.04
N LEU A 179 5.73 8.32 10.44
CA LEU A 179 5.55 7.86 9.07
C LEU A 179 6.23 8.75 8.03
N SER A 180 5.95 10.06 8.06
CA SER A 180 6.57 11.02 7.13
C SER A 180 8.09 11.05 7.27
N THR A 181 8.59 11.04 8.51
CA THR A 181 10.02 10.98 8.82
C THR A 181 10.64 9.68 8.31
N LEU A 182 9.97 8.53 8.46
CA LEU A 182 10.44 7.24 7.98
C LEU A 182 10.49 7.20 6.45
N MET A 183 9.43 7.63 5.78
CA MET A 183 9.39 7.68 4.31
C MET A 183 10.50 8.58 3.76
N ASN A 184 10.69 9.77 4.36
CA ASN A 184 11.77 10.67 3.98
C ASN A 184 13.17 10.09 4.22
N LYS A 185 13.36 9.29 5.28
CA LYS A 185 14.62 8.58 5.54
C LYS A 185 14.86 7.46 4.52
N LEU A 186 13.81 6.75 4.10
CA LEU A 186 13.90 5.64 3.16
C LEU A 186 14.09 6.12 1.71
N ASN A 187 13.57 7.30 1.36
CA ASN A 187 13.75 7.91 0.04
C ASN A 187 15.16 8.45 -0.21
N LYS A 188 15.97 8.64 0.84
CA LYS A 188 17.36 9.08 0.65
C LYS A 188 18.23 7.90 0.22
N PRO A 189 19.03 8.02 -0.84
CA PRO A 189 20.01 7.00 -1.18
C PRO A 189 20.93 6.82 0.03
N ARG A 190 21.17 5.55 0.42
CA ARG A 190 22.16 5.25 1.45
C ARG A 190 23.51 5.71 0.90
N GLY A 191 23.98 6.87 1.34
CA GLY A 191 25.35 7.30 1.11
C GLY A 191 26.26 6.23 1.70
N HIS A 192 27.02 5.56 0.84
CA HIS A 192 28.17 4.78 1.27
C HIS A 192 29.11 5.75 2.00
N LYS A 193 29.29 5.54 3.30
CA LYS A 193 30.52 5.94 3.98
C LYS A 193 31.59 4.93 3.64
#